data_AF-A0A966QZ30-F1
#
_entry.id   AF-A0A966QZ30-F1
#
_cell.length_a   1.000
_cell.length_b   1.000
_cell.length_c   1.000
_cell.angle_alpha   90.00
_cell.angle_beta   90.00
_cell.angle_gamma   90.00
#
_symmetry.space_group_name_H-M   'P 1'
#
loop_
_entity.id
_entity.type
_entity.pdbx_description
1 polymer ?
#
loop_
_entity_poly.entity_id
_entity_poly.type
_entity_poly.pdbx_seq_one_letter_code
_entity_poly.pdbx_strand_id
1 'polypeptide(L)'
;MVAAQRDDTPADAASSILTKLKVSSEARAVLLPVVINAIATLHRGKVRRIERVVAGIAVAVDDEAPEMTRHEARMKLARETFITAEGECVRWGQATVAQHMSRIALLHRQAQGLADTIDLHAEAIADIERHGVTCLDDIRVMA
;
A
#
# COMPACT_ATOMS: atom_id res chain seq x y z
N MET A 1 -1.58 8.33 33.13
CA MET A 1 -1.35 7.14 32.27
C MET A 1 -2.31 7.22 31.11
N VAL A 2 -1.86 7.69 29.94
CA VAL A 2 -2.67 7.64 28.72
C VAL A 2 -2.59 6.19 28.24
N ALA A 3 -3.72 5.48 28.22
CA ALA A 3 -3.78 4.15 27.63
C ALA A 3 -3.26 4.28 26.19
N ALA A 4 -2.19 3.56 25.86
CA ALA A 4 -1.76 3.41 24.48
C ALA A 4 -2.95 2.82 23.73
N GLN A 5 -3.60 3.62 22.89
CA GLN A 5 -4.51 3.13 21.87
C GLN A 5 -3.71 2.05 21.14
N ARG A 6 -4.19 0.80 21.17
CA ARG A 6 -3.59 -0.26 20.36
C ARG A 6 -3.59 0.28 18.93
N ASP A 7 -2.40 0.43 18.35
CA ASP A 7 -2.25 0.73 16.95
C ASP A 7 -2.76 -0.51 16.20
N ASP A 8 -4.08 -0.60 16.02
CA ASP A 8 -4.77 -1.76 15.46
C ASP A 8 -4.13 -2.10 14.12
N THR A 9 -3.53 -3.28 14.02
CA THR A 9 -2.96 -3.75 12.76
C THR A 9 -4.09 -3.91 11.73
N PRO A 10 -3.79 -3.94 10.42
CA PRO A 10 -4.81 -4.28 9.42
C PRO A 10 -5.53 -5.61 9.73
N ALA A 11 -4.87 -6.56 10.38
CA ALA A 11 -5.45 -7.82 10.84
C ALA A 11 -6.46 -7.65 11.99
N ASP A 12 -6.15 -6.79 12.96
CA ASP A 12 -7.05 -6.47 14.07
C ASP A 12 -8.30 -5.74 13.56
N ALA A 13 -8.10 -4.73 12.69
CA ALA A 13 -9.17 -3.99 12.06
C ALA A 13 -10.07 -4.90 11.20
N ALA A 14 -9.47 -5.78 10.38
CA ALA A 14 -10.22 -6.75 9.58
C ALA A 14 -11.03 -7.70 10.44
N SER A 15 -10.43 -8.23 11.51
CA SER A 15 -11.11 -9.12 12.46
C SER A 15 -12.28 -8.42 13.16
N SER A 16 -12.11 -7.16 13.54
CA SER A 16 -13.16 -6.33 14.14
C SER A 16 -14.33 -6.10 13.17
N ILE A 17 -14.04 -5.75 11.92
CA ILE A 17 -15.06 -5.55 10.87
C ILE A 17 -15.85 -6.82 10.62
N LEU A 18 -15.19 -7.95 10.38
CA LEU A 18 -15.86 -9.22 10.09
C LEU A 18 -16.71 -9.71 11.28
N THR A 19 -16.25 -9.44 12.51
CA THR A 19 -17.02 -9.76 13.72
C THR A 19 -18.28 -8.90 13.81
N LYS A 20 -18.19 -7.59 13.56
CA LYS A 20 -19.34 -6.67 13.57
C LYS A 20 -20.37 -7.00 12.49
N LEU A 21 -19.91 -7.45 11.32
CA LEU A 21 -20.75 -7.90 10.21
C LEU A 21 -21.36 -9.29 10.44
N LYS A 22 -21.03 -9.97 11.55
CA LYS A 22 -21.53 -11.31 11.89
C LYS A 22 -21.29 -12.34 10.78
N VAL A 23 -20.13 -12.26 10.14
CA VAL A 23 -19.74 -13.18 9.07
C VAL A 23 -19.56 -14.59 9.64
N SER A 24 -20.08 -15.61 8.94
CA SER A 24 -19.92 -17.01 9.33
C SER A 24 -18.44 -17.42 9.37
N SER A 25 -18.11 -18.47 10.11
CA SER A 25 -16.71 -18.95 10.21
C SER A 25 -16.11 -19.30 8.85
N GLU A 26 -16.88 -19.94 7.98
CA GLU A 26 -16.49 -20.32 6.62
C GLU A 26 -16.21 -19.09 5.76
N ALA A 27 -17.16 -18.14 5.69
CA ALA A 27 -16.95 -16.91 4.93
C ALA A 27 -15.83 -16.06 5.52
N ARG A 28 -15.64 -16.08 6.85
CA ARG A 28 -14.54 -15.36 7.52
C ARG A 28 -13.18 -15.89 7.08
N ALA A 29 -13.00 -17.20 6.94
CA ALA A 29 -11.75 -17.78 6.48
C ALA A 29 -11.36 -17.29 5.07
N VAL A 30 -12.35 -17.13 4.20
CA VAL A 30 -12.15 -16.64 2.82
C VAL A 30 -11.95 -15.12 2.79
N LEU A 31 -12.76 -14.37 3.53
CA LEU A 31 -12.79 -12.91 3.45
C LEU A 31 -11.68 -12.23 4.24
N LEU A 32 -11.17 -12.85 5.31
CA LEU A 32 -10.14 -12.25 6.16
C LEU A 32 -8.92 -11.72 5.37
N PRO A 33 -8.23 -12.51 4.52
CA PRO A 33 -7.07 -11.99 3.77
C PRO A 33 -7.45 -10.84 2.82
N VAL A 34 -8.63 -10.88 2.21
CA VAL A 34 -9.11 -9.83 1.29
C VAL A 34 -9.33 -8.52 2.05
N VAL A 35 -10.00 -8.59 3.20
CA VAL A 35 -10.28 -7.42 4.04
C VAL A 35 -8.99 -6.83 4.62
N ILE A 36 -8.03 -7.67 5.05
CA ILE A 36 -6.70 -7.23 5.49
C ILE A 36 -6.02 -6.41 4.38
N ASN A 37 -6.00 -6.94 3.15
CA ASN A 37 -5.35 -6.25 2.03
C ASN A 37 -6.06 -4.93 1.66
N ALA A 38 -7.39 -4.91 1.71
CA ALA A 38 -8.18 -3.71 1.46
C ALA A 38 -7.88 -2.62 2.49
N ILE A 39 -7.89 -2.95 3.78
CA ILE A 39 -7.56 -2.02 4.86
C ILE A 39 -6.12 -1.51 4.71
N ALA A 40 -5.17 -2.41 4.47
CA ALA A 40 -3.78 -2.02 4.27
C ALA A 40 -3.60 -1.06 3.08
N THR A 41 -4.35 -1.27 1.99
CA THR A 41 -4.34 -0.40 0.81
C THR A 41 -4.93 0.96 1.09
N LEU A 42 -6.11 1.02 1.73
CA LEU A 42 -6.76 2.28 2.13
C LEU A 42 -5.87 3.08 3.09
N HIS A 43 -5.25 2.39 4.06
CA HIS A 43 -4.36 3.02 5.01
C HIS A 43 -3.10 3.57 4.34
N ARG A 44 -2.43 2.78 3.48
CA ARG A 44 -1.28 3.27 2.68
C ARG A 44 -1.65 4.48 1.83
N GLY A 45 -2.82 4.47 1.19
CA GLY A 45 -3.31 5.61 0.40
C GLY A 45 -3.49 6.87 1.25
N LYS A 46 -4.14 6.74 2.42
CA LYS A 46 -4.30 7.84 3.38
C LYS A 46 -2.96 8.43 3.82
N VAL A 47 -2.02 7.59 4.25
CA VAL A 47 -0.68 8.02 4.72
C VAL A 47 0.09 8.68 3.59
N ARG A 48 0.12 8.07 2.39
CA ARG A 48 0.80 8.61 1.21
C ARG A 48 0.32 10.01 0.82
N ARG A 49 -0.98 10.30 0.96
CA ARG A 49 -1.51 11.65 0.71
C ARG A 49 -0.92 12.68 1.68
N ILE A 50 -0.84 12.33 2.97
CA ILE A 50 -0.25 13.21 3.99
C ILE A 50 1.25 13.39 3.73
N GLU A 51 1.99 12.31 3.42
CA GLU A 51 3.41 12.35 3.06
C GLU A 51 3.67 13.31 1.89
N ARG A 52 2.86 13.26 0.83
CA ARG A 52 2.99 14.15 -0.33
C ARG A 52 2.82 15.63 0.06
N VAL A 53 1.86 15.95 0.92
CA VAL A 53 1.69 17.32 1.43
C VAL A 53 2.90 17.75 2.27
N VAL A 54 3.42 16.87 3.13
CA VAL A 54 4.65 17.13 3.90
C VAL A 54 5.87 17.35 2.98
N ALA A 55 5.93 16.64 1.85
CA ALA A 55 7.00 16.75 0.86
C ALA A 55 6.82 17.94 -0.10
N GLY A 56 5.66 18.61 -0.11
CA GLY A 56 5.35 19.67 -1.09
C GLY A 56 5.17 19.14 -2.52
N ILE A 57 4.85 17.85 -2.67
CA ILE A 57 4.61 17.22 -3.97
C ILE A 57 3.15 17.49 -4.34
N ALA A 58 2.93 18.09 -5.52
CA ALA A 58 1.59 18.35 -6.04
C ALA A 58 0.74 17.07 -6.00
N VAL A 59 -0.46 17.18 -5.44
CA VAL A 59 -1.44 16.09 -5.39
C VAL A 59 -2.31 16.21 -6.66
N ALA A 60 -2.70 15.08 -7.26
CA ALA A 60 -3.53 15.10 -8.47
C ALA A 60 -4.89 15.77 -8.18
N VAL A 61 -5.48 16.41 -9.20
CA VAL A 61 -6.71 17.23 -9.09
C VAL A 61 -7.92 16.44 -8.53
N ASP A 62 -7.98 15.13 -8.78
CA ASP A 62 -9.06 14.24 -8.30
C ASP A 62 -8.89 13.78 -6.85
N ASP A 63 -7.71 13.95 -6.27
CA ASP A 63 -7.52 13.79 -4.83
C ASP A 63 -7.82 15.16 -4.21
N GLU A 64 -8.97 15.31 -3.55
CA GLU A 64 -9.23 16.44 -2.66
C GLU A 64 -8.10 16.50 -1.63
N ALA A 65 -7.03 17.23 -1.96
CA ALA A 65 -5.95 17.49 -1.04
C ALA A 65 -6.59 18.31 0.06
N PRO A 66 -6.59 17.82 1.31
CA PRO A 66 -7.14 18.63 2.39
C PRO A 66 -6.35 19.93 2.41
N GLU A 67 -7.03 21.07 2.46
CA GLU A 67 -6.39 22.37 2.68
C GLU A 67 -5.66 22.31 4.04
N MET A 68 -4.42 21.84 4.02
CA MET A 68 -3.59 21.70 5.20
C MET A 68 -2.22 22.28 4.89
N THR A 69 -1.72 23.05 5.84
CA THR A 69 -0.34 23.53 5.81
C THR A 69 0.63 22.36 5.97
N ARG A 70 1.88 22.57 5.54
CA ARG A 70 2.96 21.59 5.74
C ARG A 70 3.16 21.23 7.21
N HIS A 71 2.96 22.18 8.12
CA HIS A 71 3.08 21.95 9.56
C HIS A 71 1.96 21.03 10.07
N GLU A 72 0.70 21.30 9.72
CA GLU A 72 -0.45 20.46 10.07
C GLU A 72 -0.30 19.05 9.49
N ALA A 73 0.16 18.94 8.25
CA ALA A 73 0.45 17.66 7.60
C ALA A 73 1.50 16.86 8.39
N ARG A 74 2.56 17.50 8.88
CA ARG A 74 3.60 16.85 9.69
C ARG A 74 3.06 16.38 11.05
N MET A 75 2.24 17.21 11.70
CA MET A 75 1.59 16.84 12.97
C MET A 75 0.60 15.69 12.80
N LYS A 76 -0.12 15.66 11.68
CA LYS A 76 -1.01 14.57 11.32
C LYS A 76 -0.22 13.30 11.01
N LEU A 77 0.81 13.39 10.18
CA LEU A 77 1.68 12.27 9.82
C LEU A 77 2.25 11.60 11.06
N ALA A 78 2.71 12.38 12.06
CA ALA A 78 3.27 11.87 13.31
C ALA A 78 2.31 10.96 14.12
N ARG A 79 1.00 11.00 13.84
CA ARG A 79 -0.02 10.15 14.47
C ARG A 79 -0.41 8.94 13.64
N GLU A 80 -0.05 8.91 12.36
CA GLU A 80 -0.31 7.77 11.48
C GLU A 80 0.73 6.67 11.72
N THR A 81 0.42 5.45 11.25
CA THR A 81 1.31 4.30 11.37
C THR A 81 1.81 3.81 10.02
N PHE A 82 2.91 3.07 10.01
CA PHE A 82 3.41 2.35 8.84
C PHE A 82 3.89 0.95 9.25
N ILE A 83 4.01 0.06 8.26
CA ILE A 83 4.51 -1.30 8.46
C ILE A 83 5.97 -1.39 8.03
N THR A 84 6.85 -1.90 8.90
CA THR A 84 8.27 -2.16 8.61
C THR A 84 8.45 -3.37 7.68
N ALA A 85 9.67 -3.66 7.24
CA ALA A 85 9.96 -4.87 6.45
C ALA A 85 9.65 -6.17 7.22
N GLU A 86 9.76 -6.14 8.55
CA GLU A 86 9.53 -7.27 9.45
C GLU A 86 8.03 -7.44 9.80
N GLY A 87 7.17 -6.54 9.32
CA GLY A 87 5.73 -6.58 9.60
C GLY A 87 5.31 -5.83 10.86
N GLU A 88 6.21 -5.10 11.53
CA GLU A 88 5.87 -4.32 12.71
C GLU A 88 5.05 -3.08 12.34
N CYS A 89 3.97 -2.82 13.07
CA CYS A 89 3.19 -1.59 12.95
C CYS A 89 3.76 -0.53 13.89
N VAL A 90 4.22 0.59 13.34
CA VAL A 90 4.90 1.65 14.10
C VAL A 90 4.30 3.01 13.79
N ARG A 91 4.12 3.84 14.82
CA ARG A 91 3.66 5.22 14.65
C ARG A 91 4.79 6.12 14.17
N TRP A 92 4.54 6.92 13.14
CA TRP A 92 5.51 7.83 12.53
C TRP A 92 6.25 8.71 13.54
N GLY A 93 5.51 9.35 14.47
CA GLY A 93 6.11 10.24 15.46
C GLY A 93 6.91 9.54 16.56
N GLN A 94 6.90 8.21 16.62
CA GLN A 94 7.63 7.39 17.58
C GLN A 94 8.64 6.45 16.91
N ALA A 95 8.64 6.38 15.57
CA ALA A 95 9.50 5.50 14.83
C ALA A 95 10.96 5.93 14.94
N THR A 96 11.83 4.95 15.20
CA THR A 96 13.28 5.15 15.22
C THR A 96 13.85 5.24 13.80
N VAL A 97 15.09 5.72 13.68
CA VAL A 97 15.82 5.71 12.41
C VAL A 97 15.90 4.29 11.83
N ALA A 98 16.17 3.28 12.66
CA ALA A 98 16.24 1.89 12.21
C ALA A 98 14.91 1.39 11.60
N GLN A 99 13.78 1.75 12.21
CA GLN A 99 12.45 1.40 11.68
C GLN A 99 12.14 2.14 10.37
N HIS A 100 12.53 3.41 10.24
CA HIS A 100 12.45 4.13 8.96
C HIS A 100 13.33 3.50 7.88
N MET A 101 14.55 3.07 8.22
CA MET A 101 15.44 2.37 7.29
C MET A 101 14.86 1.02 6.84
N SER A 102 14.27 0.27 7.77
CA SER A 102 13.55 -0.97 7.44
C SER A 102 12.39 -0.71 6.47
N ARG A 103 11.60 0.36 6.69
CA ARG A 103 10.55 0.79 5.76
C ARG A 103 11.10 1.15 4.38
N ILE A 104 12.22 1.88 4.32
CA ILE A 104 12.88 2.22 3.05
C ILE A 104 13.30 0.95 2.31
N ALA A 105 13.87 -0.04 2.99
CA ALA A 105 14.26 -1.30 2.38
C ALA A 105 13.04 -2.07 1.80
N LEU A 106 11.90 -2.06 2.50
CA LEU A 106 10.66 -2.61 1.99
C LEU A 106 10.19 -1.89 0.72
N LEU A 107 10.20 -0.55 0.72
CA LEU A 107 9.81 0.25 -0.45
C LEU A 107 10.72 0.01 -1.65
N HIS A 108 12.03 -0.17 -1.44
CA HIS A 108 12.95 -0.55 -2.51
C HIS A 108 12.60 -1.90 -3.14
N ARG A 109 12.27 -2.92 -2.34
CA ARG A 109 11.84 -4.23 -2.88
C ARG A 109 10.55 -4.11 -3.69
N GLN A 110 9.61 -3.29 -3.23
CA GLN A 110 8.36 -3.03 -3.96
C GLN A 110 8.62 -2.31 -5.29
N ALA A 111 9.51 -1.32 -5.29
CA ALA A 111 9.91 -0.62 -6.51
C ALA A 111 10.60 -1.57 -7.50
N GLN A 112 11.45 -2.48 -7.01
CA GLN A 112 12.09 -3.48 -7.87
C GLN A 112 11.07 -4.42 -8.51
N GLY A 113 10.13 -4.99 -7.74
CA GLY A 113 9.10 -5.86 -8.32
C GLY A 113 8.21 -5.16 -9.36
N LEU A 114 8.00 -3.84 -9.20
CA LEU A 114 7.32 -3.04 -10.22
C LEU A 114 8.18 -2.89 -11.49
N ALA A 115 9.49 -2.64 -11.34
CA ALA A 115 10.42 -2.60 -12.47
C ALA A 115 10.44 -3.94 -13.23
N ASP A 116 10.54 -5.05 -12.51
CA ASP A 116 10.51 -6.40 -13.11
C ASP A 116 9.20 -6.63 -13.89
N THR A 117 8.06 -6.13 -13.38
CA THR A 117 6.77 -6.22 -14.06
C THR A 117 6.74 -5.38 -15.34
N ILE A 118 7.34 -4.19 -15.32
CA ILE A 118 7.47 -3.33 -16.51
C ILE A 118 8.30 -4.03 -17.58
N ASP A 119 9.43 -4.63 -17.18
CA ASP A 119 10.32 -5.35 -18.10
C ASP A 119 9.59 -6.54 -18.76
N LEU A 120 8.82 -7.32 -18.00
CA LEU A 120 7.99 -8.40 -18.56
C LEU A 120 6.97 -7.89 -19.60
N HIS A 121 6.36 -6.73 -19.35
CA HIS A 121 5.45 -6.12 -20.33
C HIS A 121 6.19 -5.60 -21.57
N ALA A 122 7.41 -5.08 -21.40
CA ALA A 122 8.25 -4.66 -22.52
C ALA A 122 8.69 -5.86 -23.39
N GLU A 123 9.04 -6.99 -22.78
CA GLU A 123 9.33 -8.24 -23.49
C GLU A 123 8.12 -8.73 -24.29
N ALA A 124 6.93 -8.73 -23.67
CA ALA A 124 5.69 -9.08 -24.35
C ALA A 124 5.40 -8.19 -25.58
N ILE A 125 5.66 -6.88 -25.48
CA ILE A 125 5.55 -5.95 -26.61
C ILE A 125 6.55 -6.32 -27.72
N ALA A 126 7.82 -6.55 -27.35
CA ALA A 126 8.84 -6.93 -28.32
C ALA A 126 8.50 -8.23 -29.06
N ASP A 127 7.86 -9.19 -28.39
CA ASP A 127 7.38 -10.43 -29.02
C ASP A 127 6.22 -10.20 -30.00
N ILE A 128 5.26 -9.34 -29.64
CA ILE A 128 4.14 -8.94 -30.52
C ILE A 128 4.69 -8.26 -31.79
N GLU A 129 5.61 -7.30 -31.62
CA GLU A 129 6.24 -6.57 -32.72
C GLU A 129 7.07 -7.50 -33.62
N ARG A 130 7.85 -8.42 -33.02
CA ARG A 130 8.68 -9.38 -33.76
C ARG A 130 7.86 -10.29 -34.68
N HIS A 131 6.65 -10.67 -34.28
CA HIS A 131 5.76 -11.53 -35.08
C HIS A 131 4.79 -10.75 -35.96
N GLY A 132 4.75 -9.41 -35.85
CA GLY A 132 3.84 -8.58 -36.64
C GLY A 132 2.36 -8.82 -36.32
N VAL A 133 2.05 -9.23 -35.09
CA VAL A 133 0.68 -9.52 -34.63
C VAL A 133 0.14 -8.39 -33.74
N THR A 134 -1.11 -8.50 -33.28
CA THR A 134 -1.74 -7.45 -32.46
C THR A 134 -1.78 -7.80 -30.97
N CYS A 135 -1.66 -9.09 -30.63
CA CYS A 135 -1.63 -9.55 -29.24
C CYS A 135 -0.81 -10.84 -29.08
N LEU A 136 -0.49 -11.21 -27.84
CA LEU A 136 0.27 -12.43 -27.54
C LEU A 136 -0.45 -13.72 -27.96
N ASP A 137 -1.78 -13.76 -27.91
CA ASP A 137 -2.54 -14.95 -28.30
C ASP A 137 -2.42 -15.25 -29.81
N ASP A 138 -2.23 -14.22 -30.64
CA ASP A 138 -2.02 -14.39 -32.09
C ASP A 138 -0.73 -15.16 -32.39
N ILE A 139 0.32 -15.02 -31.56
CA ILE A 139 1.59 -15.76 -31.71
C ILE A 139 1.35 -17.27 -31.57
N ARG A 140 0.48 -17.68 -30.66
CA ARG A 140 0.18 -19.09 -30.41
C ARG A 140 -0.52 -19.78 -31.58
N VAL A 141 -1.23 -19.03 -32.41
CA VAL A 141 -1.91 -19.56 -33.60
C VAL A 141 -0.95 -19.75 -34.77
N MET A 142 0.25 -19.16 -34.70
CA MET A 142 1.30 -19.25 -35.72
C MET A 142 2.34 -20.36 -35.48
N ALA A 143 2.39 -20.93 -34.26
CA ALA A 143 3.29 -22.01 -33.86
C ALA A 143 2.66 -23.39 -34.08
#